data_AF-A0A2X3BLV3-F1
#
_entry.id   AF-A0A2X3BLV3-F1
#
_cell.length_a   1.000
_cell.length_b   1.000
_cell.length_c   1.000
_cell.angle_alpha   90.00
_cell.angle_beta   90.00
_cell.angle_gamma   90.00
#
_symmetry.space_group_name_H-M   'P 1'
#
loop_
_entity.id
_entity.type
_entity.pdbx_description
1 polymer ?
#
loop_
_entity_poly.entity_id
_entity_poly.type
_entity_poly.pdbx_seq_one_letter_code
_entity_poly.pdbx_strand_id
1 'polypeptide(L)'
;MTPLIERNTAIPTKHSEVFSTAEDNQPSVLIQVYQGERQFARDNKPLGTFELTGIAPAPRGLPQIEVTFDIDANGIVHVSAKDRGTGQEQSMTITGGSSPSEGRN
;
A
#
# COMPACT_ATOMS: atom_id res chain seq x y z
N MET A 1 -5.25 11.62 -4.35
CA MET A 1 -4.56 10.82 -3.31
C MET A 1 -5.41 10.87 -2.08
N THR A 2 -5.71 9.72 -1.48
CA THR A 2 -6.34 9.69 -0.16
C THR A 2 -5.23 9.76 0.88
N PRO A 3 -5.12 10.85 1.66
CA PRO A 3 -4.14 10.93 2.73
C PRO A 3 -4.57 9.95 3.84
N LEU A 4 -3.86 8.83 3.96
CA LEU A 4 -4.17 7.81 4.95
C LEU A 4 -3.65 8.19 6.35
N ILE A 5 -2.55 8.94 6.42
CA ILE A 5 -1.91 9.35 7.68
C ILE A 5 -1.39 10.79 7.54
N GLU A 6 -1.87 11.70 8.39
CA GLU A 6 -1.48 13.11 8.37
C GLU A 6 -0.10 13.33 9.00
N ARG A 7 0.64 14.34 8.53
CA ARG A 7 1.90 14.74 9.15
C ARG A 7 1.62 15.20 10.59
N ASN A 8 2.44 14.74 11.54
CA ASN A 8 2.27 14.91 12.99
C ASN A 8 1.25 13.96 13.65
N THR A 9 0.79 12.91 12.96
CA THR A 9 0.05 11.83 13.64
C THR A 9 0.94 11.20 14.70
N ALA A 10 0.43 11.06 15.93
CA ALA A 10 1.14 10.39 17.01
C ALA A 10 1.39 8.93 16.65
N ILE A 11 2.65 8.48 16.70
CA ILE A 11 3.04 7.09 16.51
C ILE A 11 3.21 6.39 17.87
N PRO A 12 2.88 5.10 18.00
CA PRO A 12 2.44 4.19 16.94
C PRO A 12 0.98 4.44 16.50
N THR A 13 0.73 4.34 15.19
CA THR A 13 -0.62 4.48 14.62
C THR A 13 -0.86 3.46 13.53
N LYS A 14 -2.11 3.03 13.38
CA LYS A 14 -2.52 2.12 12.32
C LYS A 14 -3.76 2.67 11.61
N HIS A 15 -3.77 2.55 10.29
CA HIS A 15 -4.87 2.97 9.44
C HIS A 15 -5.14 1.89 8.40
N SER A 16 -6.39 1.51 8.19
CA SER A 16 -6.77 0.54 7.17
C SER A 16 -7.85 1.11 6.28
N GLU A 17 -7.70 0.92 4.97
CA GLU A 17 -8.65 1.40 3.98
C GLU A 17 -8.85 0.33 2.90
N VAL A 18 -10.10 0.16 2.46
CA VAL A 18 -10.44 -0.82 1.43
C VAL A 18 -10.41 -0.14 0.08
N PHE A 19 -9.53 -0.64 -0.79
CA PHE A 19 -9.39 -0.24 -2.17
C PHE A 19 -9.99 -1.30 -3.09
N SER A 20 -10.17 -0.94 -4.35
CA SER A 20 -10.63 -1.83 -5.40
C SER A 20 -9.79 -1.67 -6.66
N THR A 21 -9.88 -2.64 -7.57
CA THR A 21 -9.20 -2.57 -8.87
C THR A 21 -9.65 -1.34 -9.64
N ALA A 22 -8.72 -0.75 -10.41
CA ALA A 22 -8.99 0.39 -11.27
C ALA A 22 -9.48 -0.05 -12.67
N GLU A 23 -9.23 -1.31 -13.02
CA GLU A 23 -9.60 -1.93 -14.30
C GLU A 23 -10.38 -3.23 -14.07
N ASP A 24 -11.19 -3.61 -15.05
CA ASP A 24 -11.87 -4.90 -15.06
C ASP A 24 -10.88 -6.05 -15.38
N ASN A 25 -11.09 -7.20 -14.73
CA ASN A 25 -10.26 -8.39 -14.88
C ASN A 25 -8.77 -8.16 -14.57
N GLN A 26 -8.48 -7.16 -13.73
CA GLN A 26 -7.11 -6.80 -13.38
C GLN A 26 -6.46 -7.93 -12.54
N PRO A 27 -5.43 -8.63 -13.08
CA PRO A 27 -4.84 -9.80 -12.40
C PRO A 27 -3.89 -9.42 -11.25
N SER A 28 -3.43 -8.17 -11.25
CA SER A 28 -2.54 -7.61 -10.24
C SER A 28 -2.79 -6.12 -10.02
N VAL A 29 -2.68 -5.67 -8.77
CA VAL A 29 -2.75 -4.24 -8.41
C VAL A 29 -1.38 -3.76 -7.94
N LEU A 30 -0.99 -2.58 -8.43
CA LEU A 30 0.24 -1.92 -8.02
C LEU A 30 -0.06 -0.93 -6.88
N ILE A 31 0.51 -1.18 -5.70
CA ILE A 31 0.41 -0.29 -4.55
C ILE A 31 1.67 0.56 -4.49
N GLN A 32 1.50 1.88 -4.60
CA GLN A 32 2.61 2.83 -4.57
C GLN A 32 2.52 3.69 -3.31
N VAL A 33 3.57 3.66 -2.50
CA VAL A 33 3.64 4.38 -1.23
C VAL A 33 4.50 5.62 -1.40
N TYR A 34 3.93 6.77 -1.10
CA TYR A 34 4.59 8.06 -1.19
C TYR A 34 4.59 8.74 0.18
N GLN A 35 5.70 9.40 0.51
CA GLN A 35 5.84 10.26 1.68
C GLN A 35 6.00 11.71 1.23
N GLY A 36 5.05 12.55 1.62
CA GLY A 36 5.12 13.99 1.40
C GLY A 36 3.76 14.67 1.59
N GLU A 37 3.79 15.98 1.74
CA GLU A 37 2.60 16.82 1.99
C GLU A 37 2.05 17.44 0.71
N ARG A 38 2.62 17.11 -0.45
CA ARG A 38 2.27 17.75 -1.71
C ARG A 38 1.06 17.04 -2.31
N GLN A 39 0.16 17.83 -2.90
CA GLN A 39 -1.09 17.32 -3.49
C GLN A 39 -0.85 16.35 -4.67
N PHE A 40 0.34 16.39 -5.29
CA PHE A 40 0.69 15.57 -6.45
C PHE A 40 1.79 14.56 -6.12
N ALA A 41 1.64 13.32 -6.61
CA ALA A 41 2.63 12.24 -6.44
C ALA A 41 4.05 12.61 -6.84
N ARG A 42 4.15 13.40 -7.92
CA ARG A 42 5.41 13.83 -8.52
C ARG A 42 6.29 14.66 -7.58
N ASP A 43 5.66 15.30 -6.60
CA ASP A 43 6.33 16.16 -5.61
C ASP A 43 6.60 15.42 -4.29
N ASN A 44 6.07 14.20 -4.13
CA ASN A 44 6.24 13.38 -2.93
C ASN A 44 7.38 12.39 -3.13
N LYS A 45 8.08 12.05 -2.03
CA LYS A 45 9.17 11.07 -2.07
C LYS A 45 8.59 9.67 -2.20
N PRO A 46 8.86 8.92 -3.29
CA PRO A 46 8.47 7.52 -3.35
C PRO A 46 9.24 6.75 -2.29
N LEU A 47 8.51 6.06 -1.42
CA LEU A 47 9.09 5.21 -0.39
C LEU A 47 9.32 3.80 -0.90
N GLY A 48 8.34 3.28 -1.63
CA GLY A 48 8.37 1.93 -2.17
C GLY A 48 7.11 1.63 -2.95
N THR A 49 7.17 0.57 -3.74
CA THR A 49 6.04 0.09 -4.53
C THR A 49 6.05 -1.42 -4.48
N PHE A 50 4.88 -2.04 -4.34
CA PHE A 50 4.75 -3.48 -4.40
C PHE A 50 3.49 -3.86 -5.18
N GLU A 51 3.50 -5.04 -5.76
CA GLU A 51 2.40 -5.55 -6.55
C GLU A 51 1.72 -6.70 -5.80
N LEU A 52 0.41 -6.61 -5.65
CA LEU A 52 -0.42 -7.73 -5.19
C LEU A 52 -0.93 -8.46 -6.42
N THR A 53 -0.36 -9.63 -6.68
CA THR A 53 -0.75 -10.53 -7.77
C THR A 53 -1.71 -11.61 -7.27
N GLY A 54 -2.36 -12.31 -8.21
CA GLY A 54 -3.27 -13.41 -7.87
C GLY A 54 -4.70 -12.95 -7.55
N ILE A 55 -5.07 -11.75 -8.00
CA ILE A 55 -6.45 -11.26 -7.88
C ILE A 55 -7.32 -12.01 -8.90
N ALA A 56 -8.48 -12.49 -8.46
CA ALA A 56 -9.43 -13.16 -9.33
C ALA A 56 -9.95 -12.18 -10.40
N PRO A 57 -10.14 -12.63 -11.66
CA PRO A 57 -10.71 -11.79 -12.71
C PRO A 57 -12.13 -11.39 -12.31
N ALA A 58 -12.30 -10.12 -11.95
CA ALA A 58 -13.57 -9.55 -11.54
C ALA A 58 -13.75 -8.16 -12.14
N PRO A 59 -14.99 -7.69 -12.32
CA PRO A 59 -15.26 -6.32 -12.75
C PRO A 59 -14.62 -5.30 -11.83
N ARG A 60 -14.25 -4.15 -12.38
CA ARG A 60 -13.74 -3.01 -11.62
C ARG A 60 -14.66 -2.69 -10.44
N GLY A 61 -14.07 -2.47 -9.26
CA GLY A 61 -14.82 -2.11 -8.06
C GLY A 61 -15.41 -3.28 -7.26
N LEU A 62 -15.30 -4.52 -7.74
CA LEU A 62 -15.73 -5.71 -6.98
C LEU A 62 -14.64 -6.28 -6.07
N PRO A 63 -13.36 -6.41 -6.50
CA PRO A 63 -12.29 -6.81 -5.60
C PRO A 63 -12.18 -5.85 -4.42
N GLN A 64 -12.10 -6.41 -3.22
CA GLN A 64 -11.93 -5.66 -1.97
C GLN A 64 -10.53 -5.91 -1.45
N ILE A 65 -9.61 -5.01 -1.80
CA ILE A 65 -8.23 -5.02 -1.36
C ILE A 65 -8.11 -4.15 -0.11
N GLU A 66 -8.05 -4.77 1.06
CA GLU A 66 -7.83 -4.08 2.33
C GLU A 66 -6.35 -3.75 2.46
N VAL A 67 -6.03 -2.45 2.42
CA VAL A 67 -4.66 -1.95 2.60
C VAL A 67 -4.55 -1.35 4.00
N THR A 68 -3.65 -1.90 4.80
CA THR A 68 -3.35 -1.46 6.16
C THR A 68 -1.96 -0.83 6.21
N PHE A 69 -1.88 0.37 6.74
CA PHE A 69 -0.67 1.11 7.05
C PHE A 69 -0.48 1.12 8.56
N ASP A 70 0.56 0.48 9.04
CA ASP A 70 0.95 0.45 10.45
C ASP A 70 2.28 1.18 10.58
N ILE A 71 2.33 2.22 11.41
CA ILE A 71 3.54 2.96 11.70
C ILE A 71 3.92 2.69 13.15
N ASP A 72 5.07 2.05 13.33
CA ASP A 72 5.58 1.71 14.64
C ASP A 72 6.23 2.93 15.34
N ALA A 73 6.49 2.83 16.65
CA ALA A 73 7.16 3.85 17.44
C ALA A 73 8.56 4.24 16.89
N ASN A 74 9.20 3.34 16.14
CA ASN A 74 10.47 3.60 15.45
C ASN A 74 10.31 4.42 14.15
N GLY A 75 9.08 4.74 13.74
CA GLY A 75 8.79 5.38 12.45
C GLY A 75 8.91 4.44 11.25
N ILE A 76 8.90 3.12 11.49
CA ILE A 76 8.88 2.09 10.45
C ILE A 76 7.46 1.94 9.96
N VAL A 77 7.26 2.01 8.65
CA VAL A 77 5.94 1.89 8.02
C VAL A 77 5.78 0.48 7.45
N HIS A 78 4.85 -0.27 8.00
CA HIS A 78 4.41 -1.56 7.50
C HIS A 78 3.15 -1.36 6.66
N VAL A 79 3.21 -1.71 5.40
CA VAL A 79 2.08 -1.62 4.47
C VAL A 79 1.68 -3.02 4.06
N SER A 80 0.45 -3.41 4.34
CA SER A 80 -0.08 -4.75 4.05
C SER A 80 -1.34 -4.62 3.22
N ALA A 81 -1.38 -5.25 2.04
CA ALA A 81 -2.55 -5.33 1.18
C ALA A 81 -3.08 -6.77 1.17
N LYS A 82 -4.38 -6.93 1.42
CA LYS A 82 -5.05 -8.23 1.41
C LYS A 82 -6.31 -8.19 0.57
N ASP A 83 -6.39 -9.06 -0.42
CA ASP A 83 -7.62 -9.26 -1.19
C ASP A 83 -8.58 -10.18 -0.41
N ARG A 84 -9.77 -9.66 -0.09
CA ARG A 84 -10.82 -10.41 0.61
C ARG A 84 -11.50 -11.46 -0.25
N GLY A 85 -11.41 -11.36 -1.59
CA GLY A 85 -12.03 -12.32 -2.50
C GLY A 85 -11.25 -13.63 -2.59
N THR A 86 -9.94 -13.53 -2.78
CA THR A 86 -9.03 -14.69 -2.99
C THR A 86 -8.28 -15.10 -1.72
N GLY A 87 -8.15 -14.19 -0.75
CA GLY A 87 -7.30 -14.40 0.43
C GLY A 87 -5.81 -14.14 0.18
N GLN A 88 -5.43 -13.70 -1.03
CA GLN A 88 -4.07 -13.27 -1.32
C GLN A 88 -3.70 -12.05 -0.48
N GLU A 89 -2.50 -12.07 0.08
CA GLU A 89 -1.96 -10.96 0.87
C GLU A 89 -0.51 -10.69 0.49
N GLN A 90 -0.14 -9.41 0.41
CA GLN A 90 1.22 -8.94 0.22
C GLN A 90 1.50 -7.77 1.15
N SER A 91 2.69 -7.76 1.74
CA SER A 91 3.13 -6.70 2.64
C SER A 91 4.52 -6.22 2.30
N MET A 92 4.79 -4.96 2.60
CA MET A 92 6.06 -4.29 2.43
C MET A 92 6.37 -3.49 3.69
N THR A 93 7.61 -3.61 4.18
CA THR A 93 8.11 -2.80 5.29
C THR A 93 9.02 -1.71 4.73
N ILE A 94 8.81 -0.48 5.19
CA ILE A 94 9.53 0.69 4.75
C ILE A 94 10.20 1.32 5.99
N THR A 95 11.51 1.14 6.09
CA THR A 95 12.37 1.87 7.02
C THR A 95 12.86 3.15 6.33
N GLY A 96 12.80 4.30 7.00
CA GLY A 96 13.12 5.63 6.43
C GLY A 96 14.56 5.84 5.93
N GLY A 97 15.36 4.79 5.84
CA GLY A 97 16.71 4.78 5.26
C GLY A 97 16.94 3.48 4.50
N SER A 98 17.19 3.62 3.20
CA SER A 98 17.70 2.60 2.29
C SER A 98 16.71 1.51 1.86
N SER A 99 16.42 1.55 0.55
CA SER A 99 15.93 0.50 -0.35
C SER A 99 15.78 -0.90 0.26
N PRO A 100 14.58 -1.52 0.21
CA PRO A 100 14.50 -2.96 0.32
C PRO A 100 15.00 -3.57 -1.00
N SER A 101 16.30 -3.86 -1.05
CA SER A 101 16.85 -4.87 -1.94
C SER A 101 16.49 -6.23 -1.35
N GLU A 102 15.58 -6.98 -1.95
CA GLU A 102 15.70 -8.44 -1.99
C GLU A 102 14.85 -8.97 -3.15
N GLY A 103 15.54 -9.48 -4.17
CA GLY A 103 14.94 -10.08 -5.36
C GLY A 103 14.21 -11.37 -5.01
N ARG A 104 13.08 -11.60 -5.67
CA ARG A 104 12.50 -12.94 -5.80
C ARG A 104 13.08 -13.58 -7.05
N ASN A 105 13.94 -14.58 -6.83
CA ASN A 105 14.41 -15.55 -7.83
C ASN A 105 13.41 -16.70 -7.97
#